data_AF-G4TV12-F1
#
_entry.id   AF-G4TV12-F1
#
_cell.length_a   1.000
_cell.length_b   1.000
_cell.length_c   1.000
_cell.angle_alpha   90.00
_cell.angle_beta   90.00
_cell.angle_gamma   90.00
#
_symmetry.space_group_name_H-M   'P 1'
#
loop_
_entity.id
_entity.type
_entity.pdbx_description
1 polymer ?
#
loop_
_entity_poly.entity_id
_entity_poly.type
_entity_poly.pdbx_seq_one_letter_code
_entity_poly.pdbx_strand_id
1 'polypeptide(L)'
;MSNNEGYLASLGARKKQLLYDLGAKFDYSGRLDHLDPTIVQLYNETVEEIEKIRTNNRRITINDIPVELLSDILLQASTQELRGYVIDRVLELTLVCTRWTDLILNNAKFWTCIELSRLEDAEAKLALSLHLSRNYQLTLLYTPDLTVTGIFSQALSPHAHRVESLIRLLSSHRKTAEEQKLLEHFVICTNLTEVSTRPRTTLHSDSNMVISAAWGPSIDLLDLGEKLRCINFGKCTIRDLEALILLKNLVYVTIHFEDPQLASDEALASKLESIDRLTWLELSIAGLPWPLMTRLLHLLSGTLIRLLTYIGPTHLDDTINAVGRMKRLEALNILINNDFKSAVIPNADYKGSSLISLTLWVDSTYIHTADLIASFCRYRPPLKWLSVSGKTRISAWKFDLRSLECLRDLALDFPELPVTEIPNVESFSVVASVGQFRYWRSASVLHLRCGITVQEPDQPFFTLDSCCWPNIESLTIEDRHLRPDPQLDVRLNLSNLRQIMLYPGDEAGICHALAMHPQGVPRLEEIRLIPPPEWDILFIMIERRLALSVKGLTPISQLTFGCAPPEEIRVPLVSLLKGHITRRLSNYELSVQGNILLVLGRHQ
;
A
#
# COMPACT_ATOMS: atom_id res chain seq x y z
N MET A 1 29.09 -10.73 31.69
CA MET A 1 27.78 -10.95 31.02
C MET A 1 27.06 -12.19 31.54
N SER A 2 27.76 -13.26 31.96
CA SER A 2 27.15 -14.51 32.47
C SER A 2 26.21 -14.36 33.68
N ASN A 3 26.46 -13.43 34.62
CA ASN A 3 25.59 -13.27 35.81
C ASN A 3 24.20 -12.72 35.49
N ASN A 4 24.04 -11.90 34.44
CA ASN A 4 22.74 -11.33 34.07
C ASN A 4 21.83 -12.36 33.40
N GLU A 5 22.40 -13.32 32.65
CA GLU A 5 21.62 -14.35 31.97
C GLU A 5 20.98 -15.34 32.96
N GLY A 6 21.75 -15.80 33.97
CA GLY A 6 21.23 -16.67 35.02
C GLY A 6 20.13 -16.01 35.85
N TYR A 7 20.31 -14.73 36.18
CA TYR A 7 19.29 -13.97 36.91
C TYR A 7 18.02 -13.76 36.08
N LEU A 8 18.15 -13.39 34.79
CA LEU A 8 17.02 -13.22 33.88
C LEU A 8 16.23 -14.53 33.68
N ALA A 9 16.92 -15.67 33.61
CA ALA A 9 16.28 -16.99 33.56
C ALA A 9 15.47 -17.29 34.83
N SER A 10 16.00 -16.92 36.01
CA SER A 10 15.30 -17.09 37.30
C SER A 10 14.02 -16.25 37.38
N LEU A 11 14.07 -14.99 36.92
CA LEU A 11 12.89 -14.12 36.84
C LEU A 11 11.87 -14.62 35.81
N GLY A 12 12.35 -15.15 34.68
CA GLY A 12 11.49 -15.79 33.68
C GLY A 12 10.72 -16.99 34.24
N ALA A 13 11.39 -17.85 35.03
CA ALA A 13 10.74 -18.97 35.71
C ALA A 13 9.71 -18.50 36.76
N ARG A 14 10.05 -17.48 37.56
CA ARG A 14 9.13 -16.87 38.54
C ARG A 14 7.90 -16.27 37.86
N LYS A 15 8.09 -15.50 36.79
CA LYS A 15 7.00 -14.94 35.97
C LYS A 15 6.06 -16.04 35.49
N LYS A 16 6.60 -17.14 34.96
CA LYS A 16 5.82 -18.27 34.47
C LYS A 16 4.99 -18.93 35.56
N GLN A 17 5.55 -19.11 36.76
CA GLN A 17 4.84 -19.69 37.89
C GLN A 17 3.68 -18.80 38.35
N LEU A 18 3.94 -17.52 38.58
CA LEU A 18 2.92 -16.55 39.01
C LEU A 18 1.77 -16.46 38.00
N LEU A 19 2.09 -16.48 36.70
CA LEU A 19 1.09 -16.45 35.65
C LEU A 19 0.26 -17.74 35.57
N TYR A 20 0.86 -18.90 35.88
CA TYR A 20 0.13 -20.17 35.99
C TYR A 20 -0.90 -20.10 37.14
N ASP A 21 -0.50 -19.55 38.28
CA ASP A 21 -1.37 -19.40 39.46
C ASP A 21 -2.52 -18.42 39.20
N LEU A 22 -2.28 -17.36 38.41
CA LEU A 22 -3.31 -16.40 38.00
C LEU A 22 -4.23 -16.94 36.89
N GLY A 23 -3.68 -17.64 35.89
CA GLY A 23 -4.39 -18.02 34.68
C GLY A 23 -5.61 -18.93 34.89
N ALA A 24 -5.62 -19.72 35.97
CA ALA A 24 -6.77 -20.57 36.32
C ALA A 24 -7.98 -19.76 36.85
N LYS A 25 -7.75 -18.52 37.31
CA LYS A 25 -8.78 -17.65 37.89
C LYS A 25 -9.14 -16.47 36.99
N PHE A 26 -8.39 -16.25 35.91
CA PHE A 26 -8.53 -15.09 35.05
C PHE A 26 -9.81 -15.20 34.19
N ASP A 27 -10.78 -14.33 34.43
CA ASP A 27 -12.10 -14.35 33.77
C ASP A 27 -12.22 -13.41 32.55
N TYR A 28 -11.16 -12.66 32.24
CA TYR A 28 -11.08 -11.71 31.11
C TYR A 28 -12.15 -10.60 31.14
N SER A 29 -12.74 -10.31 32.32
CA SER A 29 -13.76 -9.28 32.48
C SER A 29 -13.21 -7.85 32.52
N GLY A 30 -11.89 -7.71 32.67
CA GLY A 30 -11.20 -6.44 32.93
C GLY A 30 -11.18 -6.02 34.42
N ARG A 31 -11.94 -6.72 35.27
CA ARG A 31 -11.93 -6.51 36.73
C ARG A 31 -10.91 -7.43 37.38
N LEU A 32 -10.19 -6.91 38.37
CA LEU A 32 -9.18 -7.68 39.11
C LEU A 32 -9.66 -8.08 40.52
N ASP A 33 -10.89 -7.73 40.89
CA ASP A 33 -11.41 -7.86 42.27
C ASP A 33 -11.51 -9.32 42.74
N HIS A 34 -11.54 -10.28 41.81
CA HIS A 34 -11.58 -11.72 42.08
C HIS A 34 -10.19 -12.38 42.14
N LEU A 35 -9.13 -11.65 41.74
CA LEU A 35 -7.75 -12.14 41.79
C LEU A 35 -7.10 -11.75 43.11
N ASP A 36 -6.12 -12.53 43.56
CA ASP A 36 -5.32 -12.15 44.72
C ASP A 36 -4.45 -10.94 44.36
N PRO A 37 -4.68 -9.75 44.96
CA PRO A 37 -3.95 -8.54 44.60
C PRO A 37 -2.44 -8.68 44.84
N THR A 38 -2.04 -9.52 45.81
CA THR A 38 -0.64 -9.80 46.14
C THR A 38 0.05 -10.53 44.98
N ILE A 39 -0.61 -11.53 44.41
CA ILE A 39 -0.04 -12.31 43.30
C ILE A 39 0.06 -11.46 42.04
N VAL A 40 -0.97 -10.64 41.76
CA VAL A 40 -0.95 -9.68 40.63
C VAL A 40 0.19 -8.67 40.78
N GLN A 41 0.37 -8.11 41.99
CA GLN A 41 1.47 -7.18 42.28
C GLN A 41 2.84 -7.85 42.07
N LEU A 42 3.06 -9.02 42.66
CA LEU A 42 4.33 -9.76 42.52
C LEU A 42 4.64 -10.12 41.06
N TYR A 43 3.61 -10.46 40.29
CA TYR A 43 3.75 -10.73 38.86
C TYR A 43 4.20 -9.48 38.10
N ASN A 44 3.52 -8.35 38.31
CA ASN A 44 3.84 -7.09 37.65
C ASN A 44 5.25 -6.59 38.02
N GLU A 45 5.63 -6.65 39.30
CA GLU A 45 6.99 -6.32 39.76
C GLU A 45 8.06 -7.18 39.06
N THR A 46 7.79 -8.48 38.91
CA THR A 46 8.69 -9.40 38.18
C THR A 46 8.80 -9.02 36.69
N VAL A 47 7.70 -8.59 36.06
CA VAL A 47 7.69 -8.13 34.66
C VAL A 47 8.50 -6.83 34.52
N GLU A 48 8.32 -5.86 35.42
CA GLU A 48 9.08 -4.60 35.44
C GLU A 48 10.57 -4.85 35.62
N GLU A 49 10.95 -5.78 36.51
CA GLU A 49 12.36 -6.12 36.75
C GLU A 49 13.00 -6.75 35.51
N ILE A 50 12.31 -7.64 34.82
CA ILE A 50 12.74 -8.20 33.52
C ILE A 50 12.90 -7.09 32.48
N GLU A 51 11.94 -6.17 32.36
CA GLU A 51 12.01 -5.04 31.42
C GLU A 51 13.20 -4.13 31.79
N LYS A 52 13.38 -3.81 33.06
CA LYS A 52 14.49 -2.98 33.55
C LYS A 52 15.85 -3.59 33.20
N ILE A 53 16.04 -4.90 33.37
CA ILE A 53 17.29 -5.58 32.99
C ILE A 53 17.50 -5.54 31.48
N ARG A 54 16.45 -5.82 30.70
CA ARG A 54 16.51 -5.76 29.22
C ARG A 54 16.84 -4.37 28.70
N THR A 55 16.35 -3.34 29.37
CA THR A 55 16.44 -1.94 28.92
C THR A 55 17.65 -1.20 29.48
N ASN A 56 18.16 -1.60 30.64
CA ASN A 56 19.45 -1.13 31.18
C ASN A 56 20.64 -1.53 30.31
N ASN A 57 20.49 -2.55 29.45
CA ASN A 57 21.43 -2.82 28.37
C ASN A 57 21.25 -1.78 27.24
N ARG A 58 21.72 -0.55 27.50
CA ARG A 58 21.84 0.60 26.58
C ARG A 58 20.61 0.83 25.68
N ARG A 59 19.55 1.42 26.21
CA ARG A 59 18.57 2.14 25.37
C ARG A 59 19.28 3.33 24.73
N ILE A 60 19.67 3.19 23.46
CA ILE A 60 19.78 4.32 22.54
C ILE A 60 18.38 4.93 22.50
N THR A 61 18.19 6.06 23.16
CA THR A 61 16.97 6.85 23.04
C THR A 61 16.95 7.53 21.68
N ILE A 62 15.79 8.03 21.24
CA ILE A 62 15.74 8.86 20.02
C ILE A 62 16.63 10.11 20.12
N ASN A 63 16.95 10.54 21.35
CA ASN A 63 17.89 11.62 21.61
C ASN A 63 19.36 11.19 21.45
N ASP A 64 19.65 9.89 21.41
CA ASP A 64 21.00 9.40 21.16
C ASP A 64 21.27 9.19 19.66
N ILE A 65 20.25 9.36 18.81
CA ILE A 65 20.38 9.27 17.35
C ILE A 65 21.09 10.54 16.84
N PRO A 66 22.08 10.41 15.93
CA PRO A 66 22.67 11.53 15.19
C PRO A 66 21.60 12.41 14.54
N VAL A 67 21.80 13.72 14.55
CA VAL A 67 20.80 14.69 14.11
C VAL A 67 20.40 14.52 12.64
N GLU A 68 21.31 14.03 11.80
CA GLU A 68 21.10 13.74 10.39
C GLU A 68 20.10 12.60 10.21
N LEU A 69 20.32 11.48 10.93
CA LEU A 69 19.43 10.33 10.89
C LEU A 69 18.06 10.66 11.49
N LEU A 70 18.02 11.42 12.58
CA LEU A 70 16.76 11.88 13.16
C LEU A 70 16.00 12.78 12.18
N SER A 71 16.69 13.66 11.46
CA SER A 71 16.07 14.52 10.44
C SER A 71 15.45 13.68 9.32
N ASP A 72 16.17 12.69 8.82
CA ASP A 72 15.69 11.82 7.73
C ASP A 72 14.48 10.99 8.18
N ILE A 73 14.50 10.46 9.41
CA ILE A 73 13.37 9.74 10.01
C ILE A 73 12.13 10.64 10.11
N LEU A 74 12.28 11.86 10.66
CA LEU A 74 11.17 12.80 10.80
C LEU A 74 10.64 13.25 9.44
N LEU A 75 11.52 13.47 8.46
CA LEU A 75 11.12 13.86 7.11
C LEU A 75 10.32 12.73 6.45
N GLN A 76 10.78 11.48 6.58
CA GLN A 76 10.04 10.32 6.10
C GLN A 76 8.68 10.16 6.80
N ALA A 77 8.63 10.33 8.12
CA ALA A 77 7.39 10.28 8.89
C ALA A 77 6.39 11.37 8.45
N SER A 78 6.87 12.56 8.12
CA SER A 78 6.01 13.66 7.62
C SER A 78 5.48 13.46 6.20
N THR A 79 6.06 12.55 5.41
CA THR A 79 5.77 12.39 3.98
C THR A 79 5.11 11.04 3.62
N GLN A 80 5.17 10.03 4.49
CA GLN A 80 4.69 8.67 4.21
C GLN A 80 3.16 8.55 4.01
N GLU A 81 2.37 9.42 4.62
CA GLU A 81 0.91 9.44 4.46
C GLU A 81 0.48 10.59 3.54
N LEU A 82 0.64 10.42 2.22
CA LEU A 82 0.12 11.35 1.20
C LEU A 82 -1.41 11.56 1.22
N ARG A 83 -2.10 10.97 2.21
CA ARG A 83 -3.54 11.17 2.48
C ARG A 83 -3.81 12.24 3.54
N GLY A 84 -2.77 12.82 4.15
CA GLY A 84 -2.88 13.92 5.12
C GLY A 84 -2.09 15.15 4.71
N TYR A 85 -2.45 16.29 5.28
CA TYR A 85 -1.82 17.58 5.04
C TYR A 85 -0.36 17.58 5.55
N VAL A 86 0.61 17.59 4.63
CA VAL A 86 2.04 17.43 4.95
C VAL A 86 2.49 18.43 6.02
N ILE A 87 2.08 19.69 5.88
CA ILE A 87 2.44 20.74 6.84
C ILE A 87 1.84 20.50 8.23
N ASP A 88 0.63 19.95 8.33
CA ASP A 88 0.00 19.66 9.61
C ASP A 88 0.75 18.56 10.34
N ARG A 89 1.23 17.54 9.61
CA ARG A 89 2.12 16.52 10.20
C ARG A 89 3.45 17.09 10.66
N VAL A 90 4.07 17.97 9.87
CA VAL A 90 5.31 18.65 10.27
C VAL A 90 5.08 19.44 11.56
N LEU A 91 3.98 20.18 11.66
CA LEU A 91 3.61 20.95 12.85
C LEU A 91 3.31 20.03 14.04
N GLU A 92 2.58 18.93 13.86
CA GLU A 92 2.34 17.93 14.91
C GLU A 92 3.65 17.36 15.47
N LEU A 93 4.64 17.07 14.60
CA LEU A 93 5.95 16.59 15.03
C LEU A 93 6.72 17.63 15.86
N THR A 94 6.47 18.93 15.65
CA THR A 94 7.06 19.98 16.50
C THR A 94 6.51 19.98 17.92
N LEU A 95 5.39 19.31 18.19
CA LEU A 95 4.79 19.25 19.53
C LEU A 95 5.36 18.11 20.40
N VAL A 96 6.18 17.21 19.83
CA VAL A 96 6.67 16.02 20.54
C VAL A 96 7.71 16.37 21.60
N CYS A 97 8.75 17.14 21.24
CA CYS A 97 9.73 17.67 22.19
C CYS A 97 10.50 18.84 21.58
N THR A 98 11.11 19.67 22.44
CA THR A 98 11.86 20.89 22.03
C THR A 98 12.95 20.60 21.01
N ARG A 99 13.67 19.48 21.16
CA ARG A 99 14.70 19.08 20.19
C ARG A 99 14.13 18.85 18.78
N TRP A 100 12.94 18.25 18.67
CA TRP A 100 12.30 18.02 17.37
C TRP A 100 11.78 19.33 16.80
N THR A 101 11.18 20.17 17.64
CA THR A 101 10.78 21.54 17.30
C THR A 101 11.96 22.30 16.69
N ASP A 102 13.09 22.37 17.39
CA ASP A 102 14.29 23.07 16.95
C ASP A 102 14.83 22.48 15.65
N LEU A 103 14.86 21.14 15.54
CA LEU A 103 15.35 20.46 14.36
C LEU A 103 14.49 20.76 13.12
N ILE A 104 13.17 20.67 13.26
CA ILE A 104 12.20 20.85 12.18
C ILE A 104 12.16 22.33 11.74
N LEU A 105 12.09 23.27 12.69
CA LEU A 105 12.01 24.70 12.39
C LEU A 105 13.30 25.23 11.76
N ASN A 106 14.46 24.66 12.11
CA ASN A 106 15.75 25.10 11.55
C ASN A 106 16.16 24.38 10.26
N ASN A 107 15.48 23.28 9.89
CA ASN A 107 15.79 22.51 8.69
C ASN A 107 14.77 22.80 7.58
N ALA A 108 15.21 23.55 6.57
CA ALA A 108 14.38 23.99 5.46
C ALA A 108 13.72 22.85 4.66
N LYS A 109 14.28 21.63 4.67
CA LYS A 109 13.74 20.48 3.94
C LYS A 109 12.33 20.07 4.36
N PHE A 110 11.94 20.32 5.61
CA PHE A 110 10.58 20.00 6.09
C PHE A 110 9.50 20.88 5.46
N TRP A 111 9.90 22.01 4.87
CA TRP A 111 9.00 23.07 4.42
C TRP A 111 8.95 23.20 2.89
N THR A 112 9.62 22.31 2.16
CA THR A 112 9.70 22.37 0.69
C THR A 112 8.47 21.78 0.00
N CYS A 113 7.70 20.92 0.68
CA CYS A 113 6.47 20.35 0.16
C CYS A 113 5.28 21.17 0.67
N ILE A 114 4.63 21.92 -0.22
CA ILE A 114 3.57 22.87 0.13
C ILE A 114 2.26 22.41 -0.48
N GLU A 115 1.26 22.17 0.36
CA GLU A 115 -0.09 21.85 -0.10
C GLU A 115 -0.96 23.10 -0.21
N LEU A 116 -1.53 23.30 -1.40
CA LEU A 116 -2.49 24.33 -1.76
C LEU A 116 -3.88 23.71 -1.78
N SER A 117 -4.51 23.64 -0.61
CA SER A 117 -5.86 23.14 -0.41
C SER A 117 -6.73 24.17 0.30
N ARG A 118 -8.06 23.99 0.27
CA ARG A 118 -9.06 24.86 0.92
C ARG A 118 -9.13 24.64 2.44
N LEU A 119 -7.98 24.64 3.09
CA LEU A 119 -7.93 24.51 4.53
C LEU A 119 -8.07 25.85 5.23
N GLU A 120 -8.55 25.77 6.48
CA GLU A 120 -8.32 26.81 7.47
C GLU A 120 -6.82 27.11 7.54
N ASP A 121 -6.49 28.40 7.58
CA ASP A 121 -5.12 28.91 7.63
C ASP A 121 -4.22 28.59 6.42
N ALA A 122 -4.77 28.24 5.26
CA ALA A 122 -3.96 27.90 4.07
C ALA A 122 -2.97 29.01 3.67
N GLU A 123 -3.33 30.29 3.80
CA GLU A 123 -2.43 31.42 3.55
C GLU A 123 -1.29 31.48 4.56
N ALA A 124 -1.58 31.31 5.85
CA ALA A 124 -0.58 31.30 6.91
C ALA A 124 0.37 30.10 6.76
N LYS A 125 -0.17 28.92 6.44
CA LYS A 125 0.58 27.69 6.15
C LYS A 125 1.49 27.87 4.93
N LEU A 126 0.98 28.48 3.85
CA LEU A 126 1.79 28.82 2.67
C LEU A 126 2.92 29.79 3.02
N ALA A 127 2.61 30.89 3.70
CA ALA A 127 3.59 31.90 4.09
C ALA A 127 4.67 31.32 5.00
N LEU A 128 4.27 30.50 5.99
CA LEU A 128 5.17 29.79 6.90
C LEU A 128 6.11 28.86 6.13
N SER A 129 5.56 28.02 5.24
CA SER A 129 6.37 27.10 4.43
C SER A 129 7.32 27.84 3.50
N LEU A 130 6.88 28.91 2.82
CA LEU A 130 7.74 29.71 1.95
C LEU A 130 8.89 30.38 2.71
N HIS A 131 8.61 30.88 3.91
CA HIS A 131 9.61 31.48 4.79
C HIS A 131 10.64 30.46 5.29
N LEU A 132 10.17 29.34 5.85
CA LEU A 132 11.03 28.33 6.47
C LEU A 132 11.78 27.45 5.46
N SER A 133 11.26 27.30 4.24
CA SER A 133 11.96 26.61 3.14
C SER A 133 13.12 27.44 2.53
N ARG A 134 13.24 28.73 2.86
CA ARG A 134 14.34 29.61 2.44
C ARG A 134 14.54 29.66 0.93
N ASN A 135 15.64 29.13 0.41
CA ASN A 135 15.98 29.09 -1.02
C ASN A 135 15.90 27.67 -1.60
N TYR A 136 15.36 26.70 -0.86
CA TYR A 136 15.22 25.34 -1.36
C TYR A 136 14.15 25.28 -2.47
N GLN A 137 14.32 24.29 -3.35
CA GLN A 137 13.33 23.96 -4.38
C GLN A 137 12.04 23.49 -3.71
N LEU A 138 10.92 23.80 -4.35
CA LEU A 138 9.57 23.62 -3.85
C LEU A 138 8.82 22.59 -4.68
N THR A 139 8.09 21.73 -3.97
CA THR A 139 7.07 20.84 -4.51
C THR A 139 5.72 21.39 -4.11
N LEU A 140 4.91 21.81 -5.07
CA LEU A 140 3.56 22.31 -4.83
C LEU A 140 2.56 21.18 -5.07
N LEU A 141 1.84 20.78 -4.03
CA LEU A 141 0.68 19.89 -4.12
C LEU A 141 -0.56 20.76 -4.20
N TYR A 142 -1.51 20.52 -5.10
CA TYR A 142 -2.70 21.36 -5.19
C TYR A 142 -3.96 20.60 -5.56
N THR A 143 -5.10 21.06 -5.05
CA THR A 143 -6.42 20.57 -5.49
C THR A 143 -7.00 21.51 -6.56
N PRO A 144 -7.81 21.04 -7.53
CA PRO A 144 -8.37 21.92 -8.57
C PRO A 144 -9.47 22.89 -8.10
N ASP A 145 -9.94 22.75 -6.86
CA ASP A 145 -11.02 23.59 -6.29
C ASP A 145 -10.50 24.93 -5.74
N LEU A 146 -9.46 25.50 -6.35
CA LEU A 146 -8.78 26.70 -5.86
C LEU A 146 -9.48 28.01 -6.24
N THR A 147 -10.62 28.29 -5.63
CA THR A 147 -11.23 29.65 -5.64
C THR A 147 -10.32 30.73 -5.04
N VAL A 148 -9.17 30.32 -4.47
CA VAL A 148 -8.18 31.16 -3.78
C VAL A 148 -6.91 31.37 -4.63
N THR A 149 -6.93 30.99 -5.92
CA THR A 149 -5.76 31.13 -6.82
C THR A 149 -5.13 32.52 -6.82
N GLY A 150 -5.92 33.59 -6.67
CA GLY A 150 -5.41 34.96 -6.62
C GLY A 150 -4.53 35.26 -5.40
N ILE A 151 -4.82 34.66 -4.24
CA ILE A 151 -4.02 34.87 -3.03
C ILE A 151 -2.71 34.08 -3.13
N PHE A 152 -2.81 32.81 -3.54
CA PHE A 152 -1.63 31.97 -3.67
C PHE A 152 -0.70 32.42 -4.79
N SER A 153 -1.23 32.93 -5.91
CA SER A 153 -0.38 33.42 -7.01
C SER A 153 0.47 34.62 -6.59
N GLN A 154 -0.09 35.55 -5.80
CA GLN A 154 0.66 36.69 -5.29
C GLN A 154 1.77 36.27 -4.32
N ALA A 155 1.48 35.34 -3.40
CA ALA A 155 2.46 34.83 -2.44
C ALA A 155 3.54 33.96 -3.11
N LEU A 156 3.19 33.19 -4.15
CA LEU A 156 4.10 32.29 -4.85
C LEU A 156 4.93 32.97 -5.94
N SER A 157 4.46 34.08 -6.51
CA SER A 157 5.13 34.77 -7.63
C SER A 157 6.62 35.09 -7.35
N PRO A 158 7.02 35.62 -6.18
CA PRO A 158 8.43 35.84 -5.85
C PRO A 158 9.26 34.55 -5.78
N HIS A 159 8.61 33.42 -5.55
CA HIS A 159 9.21 32.11 -5.35
C HIS A 159 9.03 31.18 -6.56
N ALA A 160 8.47 31.67 -7.67
CA ALA A 160 8.18 30.87 -8.87
C ALA A 160 9.43 30.13 -9.38
N HIS A 161 10.59 30.81 -9.37
CA HIS A 161 11.89 30.22 -9.75
C HIS A 161 12.33 29.05 -8.85
N ARG A 162 11.74 28.86 -7.67
CA ARG A 162 12.04 27.76 -6.76
C ARG A 162 11.11 26.57 -6.99
N VAL A 163 10.06 26.69 -7.79
CA VAL A 163 9.10 25.60 -8.00
C VAL A 163 9.71 24.57 -8.97
N GLU A 164 9.99 23.38 -8.45
CA GLU A 164 10.58 22.26 -9.19
C GLU A 164 9.51 21.24 -9.59
N SER A 165 8.55 20.98 -8.70
CA SER A 165 7.51 19.97 -8.94
C SER A 165 6.12 20.58 -8.71
N LEU A 166 5.20 20.32 -9.63
CA LEU A 166 3.80 20.69 -9.50
C LEU A 166 2.91 19.45 -9.61
N ILE A 167 2.23 19.12 -8.52
CA ILE A 167 1.49 17.86 -8.37
C ILE A 167 0.04 18.17 -8.01
N ARG A 168 -0.88 17.80 -8.90
CA ARG A 168 -2.31 17.88 -8.63
C ARG A 168 -2.75 16.69 -7.76
N LEU A 169 -3.42 16.98 -6.66
CA LEU A 169 -4.09 16.01 -5.79
C LEU A 169 -5.46 15.63 -6.38
N LEU A 170 -5.81 14.35 -6.30
CA LEU A 170 -7.04 13.80 -6.87
C LEU A 170 -8.27 14.45 -6.22
N SER A 171 -9.03 15.22 -7.00
CA SER A 171 -10.41 15.58 -6.68
C SER A 171 -11.29 15.48 -7.93
N SER A 172 -12.61 15.61 -7.76
CA SER A 172 -13.62 15.33 -8.79
C SER A 172 -13.35 16.03 -10.14
N HIS A 173 -13.83 15.43 -11.23
CA HIS A 173 -13.46 15.71 -12.63
C HIS A 173 -13.76 17.12 -13.19
N ARG A 174 -14.09 18.12 -12.36
CA ARG A 174 -14.38 19.46 -12.85
C ARG A 174 -13.09 20.25 -13.00
N LYS A 175 -12.77 20.60 -14.24
CA LYS A 175 -11.78 21.63 -14.57
C LYS A 175 -12.31 22.98 -14.11
N THR A 176 -11.44 23.81 -13.54
CA THR A 176 -11.74 25.20 -13.23
C THR A 176 -10.84 26.09 -14.09
N ALA A 177 -11.36 27.23 -14.57
CA ALA A 177 -10.54 28.22 -15.28
C ALA A 177 -9.38 28.78 -14.41
N GLU A 178 -9.47 28.59 -13.10
CA GLU A 178 -8.50 29.02 -12.10
C GLU A 178 -7.24 28.16 -12.13
N GLU A 179 -7.36 26.85 -12.32
CA GLU A 179 -6.21 25.95 -12.47
C GLU A 179 -5.33 26.37 -13.66
N GLN A 180 -5.94 26.75 -14.78
CA GLN A 180 -5.21 27.26 -15.93
C GLN A 180 -4.44 28.54 -15.58
N LYS A 181 -5.07 29.49 -14.87
CA LYS A 181 -4.38 30.71 -14.44
C LYS A 181 -3.19 30.39 -13.53
N LEU A 182 -3.34 29.45 -12.60
CA LEU A 182 -2.24 29.01 -11.74
C LEU A 182 -1.06 28.51 -12.58
N LEU A 183 -1.36 27.67 -13.57
CA LEU A 183 -0.35 27.09 -14.46
C LEU A 183 0.32 28.13 -15.34
N GLU A 184 -0.43 29.06 -15.94
CA GLU A 184 0.13 30.17 -16.73
C GLU A 184 1.13 31.01 -15.91
N HIS A 185 0.92 31.16 -14.59
CA HIS A 185 1.90 31.83 -13.72
C HIS A 185 3.18 31.00 -13.51
N PHE A 186 3.09 29.67 -13.53
CA PHE A 186 4.24 28.77 -13.33
C PHE A 186 4.91 28.29 -14.61
N VAL A 187 4.26 28.39 -15.77
CA VAL A 187 4.81 28.02 -17.09
C VAL A 187 6.05 28.86 -17.44
N ILE A 188 6.24 30.01 -16.79
CA ILE A 188 7.45 30.87 -16.94
C ILE A 188 8.64 30.34 -16.09
N CYS A 189 8.45 29.29 -15.29
CA CYS A 189 9.49 28.78 -14.39
C CYS A 189 10.48 27.87 -15.12
N THR A 190 11.68 28.38 -15.39
CA THR A 190 12.80 27.64 -16.01
C THR A 190 13.35 26.45 -15.20
N ASN A 191 12.75 26.13 -14.05
CA ASN A 191 13.22 25.12 -13.09
C ASN A 191 12.23 23.96 -12.88
N LEU A 192 11.09 23.96 -13.55
CA LEU A 192 10.11 22.89 -13.43
C LEU A 192 10.67 21.58 -14.01
N THR A 193 10.75 20.52 -13.20
CA THR A 193 11.25 19.20 -13.59
C THR A 193 10.15 18.13 -13.58
N GLU A 194 9.04 18.36 -12.87
CA GLU A 194 7.92 17.42 -12.76
C GLU A 194 6.56 18.11 -12.78
N VAL A 195 5.68 17.57 -13.62
CA VAL A 195 4.27 17.95 -13.67
C VAL A 195 3.43 16.69 -13.61
N SER A 196 2.64 16.51 -12.54
CA SER A 196 1.92 15.27 -12.32
C SER A 196 0.49 15.48 -11.82
N THR A 197 -0.42 14.59 -12.19
CA THR A 197 -1.75 14.44 -11.57
C THR A 197 -1.75 13.51 -10.36
N ARG A 198 -0.59 13.00 -9.97
CA ARG A 198 -0.44 12.08 -8.84
C ARG A 198 0.89 12.32 -8.13
N PRO A 199 0.90 12.33 -6.79
CA PRO A 199 2.16 12.25 -6.07
C PRO A 199 2.87 10.94 -6.44
N ARG A 200 4.20 11.00 -6.63
CA ARG A 200 5.03 9.80 -6.76
C ARG A 200 4.90 9.00 -5.47
N THR A 201 4.21 7.88 -5.51
CA THR A 201 4.32 6.89 -4.45
C THR A 201 5.70 6.25 -4.59
N THR A 202 6.59 6.50 -3.64
CA THR A 202 7.87 5.81 -3.57
C THR A 202 7.62 4.34 -3.27
N LEU A 203 7.71 3.51 -4.31
CA LEU A 203 7.81 2.04 -4.33
C LEU A 203 6.77 1.18 -3.59
N HIS A 204 6.26 0.19 -4.34
CA HIS A 204 5.81 -1.14 -3.91
C HIS A 204 4.41 -1.39 -3.31
N SER A 205 3.50 -0.42 -3.22
CA SER A 205 2.10 -0.79 -2.92
C SER A 205 1.31 -1.12 -4.20
N ASP A 206 1.25 -2.41 -4.54
CA ASP A 206 0.26 -2.98 -5.44
C ASP A 206 -1.16 -2.72 -4.92
N SER A 207 -1.82 -1.72 -5.47
CA SER A 207 -3.28 -1.68 -5.61
C SER A 207 -3.75 -0.49 -6.46
N ASN A 208 -4.54 -0.85 -7.47
CA ASN A 208 -5.61 -0.08 -8.11
C ASN A 208 -5.24 1.10 -9.03
N MET A 209 -5.19 0.70 -10.30
CA MET A 209 -5.59 1.45 -11.47
C MET A 209 -6.95 2.16 -11.31
N VAL A 210 -6.96 3.50 -11.36
CA VAL A 210 -8.12 4.33 -11.76
C VAL A 210 -7.64 5.56 -12.50
N ILE A 211 -7.99 5.69 -13.78
CA ILE A 211 -7.79 6.88 -14.60
C ILE A 211 -8.74 7.97 -14.11
N SER A 212 -8.20 9.14 -13.77
CA SER A 212 -8.97 10.38 -13.61
C SER A 212 -8.27 11.49 -14.35
N ALA A 213 -9.01 12.02 -15.32
CA ALA A 213 -8.71 13.19 -16.11
C ALA A 213 -8.44 14.42 -15.26
N ALA A 214 -7.36 15.14 -15.55
CA ALA A 214 -7.46 16.53 -15.97
C ALA A 214 -6.08 17.20 -16.12
N TRP A 215 -5.68 17.38 -17.37
CA TRP A 215 -5.08 18.63 -17.84
C TRP A 215 -5.91 19.05 -19.07
N GLY A 216 -6.06 20.35 -19.31
CA GLY A 216 -6.68 20.88 -20.52
C GLY A 216 -5.66 21.08 -21.64
N PRO A 217 -6.09 21.14 -22.91
CA PRO A 217 -5.24 21.34 -24.08
C PRO A 217 -4.64 22.77 -24.20
N SER A 218 -4.51 23.50 -23.10
CA SER A 218 -4.22 24.95 -23.09
C SER A 218 -2.83 25.34 -22.59
N ILE A 219 -2.01 24.41 -22.12
CA ILE A 219 -0.60 24.68 -21.82
C ILE A 219 0.22 24.26 -23.02
N ASP A 220 0.98 25.20 -23.60
CA ASP A 220 2.00 24.84 -24.57
C ASP A 220 3.12 24.07 -23.83
N LEU A 221 3.21 22.77 -24.09
CA LEU A 221 4.16 21.90 -23.40
C LEU A 221 5.61 22.22 -23.77
N LEU A 222 5.83 22.94 -24.87
CA LEU A 222 7.14 23.45 -25.23
C LEU A 222 7.63 24.51 -24.22
N ASP A 223 6.71 25.23 -23.57
CA ASP A 223 7.04 26.25 -22.58
C ASP A 223 7.47 25.66 -21.23
N LEU A 224 7.12 24.39 -20.94
CA LEU A 224 7.56 23.71 -19.71
C LEU A 224 9.08 23.46 -19.65
N GLY A 225 9.78 23.72 -20.76
CA GLY A 225 11.23 23.79 -20.83
C GLY A 225 11.95 22.44 -20.89
N GLU A 226 13.23 22.49 -21.24
CA GLU A 226 14.04 21.28 -21.44
C GLU A 226 14.32 20.51 -20.14
N LYS A 227 14.07 21.05 -18.95
CA LYS A 227 14.37 20.36 -17.68
C LYS A 227 13.31 19.35 -17.27
N LEU A 228 12.17 19.32 -17.93
CA LEU A 228 11.07 18.44 -17.60
C LEU A 228 11.48 16.96 -17.78
N ARG A 229 11.37 16.18 -16.70
CA ARG A 229 11.70 14.75 -16.67
C ARG A 229 10.47 13.86 -16.55
N CYS A 230 9.38 14.37 -15.99
CA CYS A 230 8.21 13.55 -15.66
C CYS A 230 6.93 14.29 -16.04
N ILE A 231 6.03 13.58 -16.73
CA ILE A 231 4.73 14.11 -17.10
C ILE A 231 3.64 13.05 -16.92
N ASN A 232 2.52 13.44 -16.31
CA ASN A 232 1.37 12.56 -16.16
C ASN A 232 0.06 13.26 -16.56
N PHE A 233 -0.37 12.99 -17.79
CA PHE A 233 -1.61 13.48 -18.36
C PHE A 233 -2.77 12.51 -18.15
N GLY A 234 -3.86 13.05 -17.60
CA GLY A 234 -5.13 12.33 -17.52
C GLY A 234 -5.93 12.34 -18.83
N LYS A 235 -5.91 13.42 -19.63
CA LYS A 235 -6.47 13.46 -21.00
C LYS A 235 -5.42 14.08 -21.90
N CYS A 236 -5.06 13.38 -22.97
CA CYS A 236 -4.02 13.77 -23.92
C CYS A 236 -4.65 13.90 -25.31
N THR A 237 -4.33 14.98 -26.03
CA THR A 237 -4.63 15.16 -27.44
C THR A 237 -3.41 14.77 -28.30
N ILE A 238 -3.59 14.63 -29.61
CA ILE A 238 -2.47 14.39 -30.52
C ILE A 238 -1.44 15.52 -30.46
N ARG A 239 -1.88 16.77 -30.38
CA ARG A 239 -0.98 17.93 -30.27
C ARG A 239 -0.12 17.86 -29.01
N ASP A 240 -0.69 17.41 -27.90
CA ASP A 240 0.06 17.22 -26.66
C ASP A 240 1.14 16.15 -26.85
N LEU A 241 0.82 15.02 -27.50
CA LEU A 241 1.80 13.98 -27.82
C LEU A 241 2.90 14.49 -28.75
N GLU A 242 2.57 15.28 -29.77
CA GLU A 242 3.55 15.90 -30.66
C GLU A 242 4.53 16.78 -29.88
N ALA A 243 4.03 17.59 -28.93
CA ALA A 243 4.88 18.43 -28.10
C ALA A 243 5.75 17.62 -27.13
N LEU A 244 5.19 16.57 -26.51
CA LEU A 244 5.93 15.65 -25.63
C LEU A 244 7.12 15.00 -26.31
N ILE A 245 6.95 14.60 -27.56
CA ILE A 245 7.97 13.96 -28.36
C ILE A 245 9.18 14.87 -28.59
N LEU A 246 8.97 16.19 -28.60
CA LEU A 246 10.05 17.17 -28.76
C LEU A 246 10.86 17.38 -27.47
N LEU A 247 10.35 16.94 -26.31
CA LEU A 247 11.01 17.09 -25.00
C LEU A 247 12.02 15.96 -24.76
N LYS A 248 13.29 16.24 -25.09
CA LYS A 248 14.41 15.26 -25.08
C LYS A 248 14.76 14.68 -23.70
N ASN A 249 14.43 15.38 -22.62
CA ASN A 249 14.82 15.01 -21.26
C ASN A 249 13.70 14.29 -20.48
N LEU A 250 12.57 14.01 -21.12
CA LEU A 250 11.52 13.22 -20.51
C LEU A 250 11.99 11.78 -20.23
N VAL A 251 11.72 11.33 -19.02
CA VAL A 251 12.05 10.00 -18.51
C VAL A 251 10.76 9.21 -18.25
N TYR A 252 9.72 9.86 -17.71
CA TYR A 252 8.47 9.24 -17.31
C TYR A 252 7.29 9.92 -18.00
N VAL A 253 6.49 9.17 -18.74
CA VAL A 253 5.35 9.69 -19.50
C VAL A 253 4.12 8.87 -19.21
N THR A 254 3.06 9.49 -18.69
CA THR A 254 1.72 8.90 -18.58
C THR A 254 0.75 9.69 -19.45
N ILE A 255 0.05 9.04 -20.37
CA ILE A 255 -0.88 9.65 -21.32
C ILE A 255 -2.15 8.79 -21.47
N HIS A 256 -3.31 9.43 -21.56
CA HIS A 256 -4.57 8.75 -21.76
C HIS A 256 -5.41 9.50 -22.80
N PHE A 257 -5.81 8.81 -23.87
CA PHE A 257 -6.64 9.34 -24.94
C PHE A 257 -8.08 8.88 -24.74
N GLU A 258 -9.04 9.80 -24.81
CA GLU A 258 -10.47 9.47 -24.67
C GLU A 258 -11.19 9.28 -26.00
N ASP A 259 -10.66 9.85 -27.09
CA ASP A 259 -11.34 9.86 -28.38
C ASP A 259 -10.79 8.76 -29.31
N PRO A 260 -11.55 7.66 -29.52
CA PRO A 260 -11.14 6.60 -30.44
C PRO A 260 -11.17 7.04 -31.92
N GLN A 261 -11.75 8.19 -32.27
CA GLN A 261 -11.79 8.69 -33.66
C GLN A 261 -10.45 9.25 -34.15
N LEU A 262 -9.41 9.26 -33.32
CA LEU A 262 -8.04 9.71 -33.65
C LEU A 262 -7.30 8.81 -34.66
N ALA A 263 -7.95 7.78 -35.22
CA ALA A 263 -7.32 6.69 -35.97
C ALA A 263 -6.67 7.06 -37.32
N SER A 264 -6.77 8.31 -37.79
CA SER A 264 -6.32 8.72 -39.14
C SER A 264 -5.37 9.91 -39.19
N ASP A 265 -4.67 10.25 -38.10
CA ASP A 265 -3.73 11.38 -38.14
C ASP A 265 -2.42 10.99 -38.83
N GLU A 266 -2.43 11.02 -40.16
CA GLU A 266 -1.26 10.79 -41.02
C GLU A 266 -0.12 11.78 -40.71
N ALA A 267 -0.43 12.97 -40.20
CA ALA A 267 0.57 13.99 -39.88
C ALA A 267 1.38 13.59 -38.64
N LEU A 268 0.74 13.14 -37.56
CA LEU A 268 1.44 12.60 -36.39
C LEU A 268 2.25 11.36 -36.77
N ALA A 269 1.68 10.48 -37.59
CA ALA A 269 2.35 9.28 -38.07
C ALA A 269 3.66 9.63 -38.81
N SER A 270 3.61 10.61 -39.72
CA SER A 270 4.77 11.12 -40.45
C SER A 270 5.80 11.81 -39.54
N LYS A 271 5.35 12.54 -38.51
CA LYS A 271 6.26 13.12 -37.51
C LYS A 271 6.98 12.03 -36.72
N LEU A 272 6.27 10.99 -36.26
CA LEU A 272 6.86 9.84 -35.58
C LEU A 272 7.91 9.12 -36.45
N GLU A 273 7.73 9.09 -37.78
CA GLU A 273 8.73 8.54 -38.71
C GLU A 273 10.00 9.38 -38.81
N SER A 274 9.92 10.68 -38.54
CA SER A 274 11.10 11.57 -38.57
C SER A 274 11.97 11.49 -37.31
N ILE A 275 11.53 10.76 -36.28
CA ILE A 275 12.25 10.63 -35.02
C ILE A 275 12.98 9.30 -35.01
N ASP A 276 14.29 9.34 -34.78
CA ASP A 276 15.09 8.12 -34.72
C ASP A 276 14.81 7.32 -33.45
N ARG A 277 14.70 8.01 -32.31
CA ARG A 277 14.62 7.39 -30.98
C ARG A 277 14.06 8.33 -29.93
N LEU A 278 13.28 7.77 -29.00
CA LEU A 278 12.85 8.44 -27.78
C LEU A 278 13.67 7.95 -26.58
N THR A 279 13.89 8.83 -25.60
CA THR A 279 14.71 8.58 -24.39
C THR A 279 13.89 8.14 -23.19
N TRP A 280 12.57 7.99 -23.33
CA TRP A 280 11.68 7.68 -22.22
C TRP A 280 11.99 6.30 -21.66
N LEU A 281 12.04 6.20 -20.33
CA LEU A 281 12.31 4.97 -19.59
C LEU A 281 11.01 4.32 -19.09
N GLU A 282 9.99 5.11 -18.78
CA GLU A 282 8.68 4.61 -18.37
C GLU A 282 7.56 5.24 -19.20
N LEU A 283 6.66 4.42 -19.71
CA LEU A 283 5.49 4.83 -20.48
C LEU A 283 4.23 4.20 -19.88
N SER A 284 3.25 5.01 -19.50
CA SER A 284 1.89 4.60 -19.27
C SER A 284 1.00 5.20 -20.35
N ILE A 285 0.28 4.37 -21.10
CA ILE A 285 -0.52 4.82 -22.23
C ILE A 285 -1.85 4.09 -22.32
N ALA A 286 -2.92 4.84 -22.56
CA ALA A 286 -4.24 4.27 -22.78
C ALA A 286 -4.99 5.00 -23.90
N GLY A 287 -5.79 4.27 -24.67
CA GLY A 287 -6.67 4.83 -25.71
C GLY A 287 -5.97 5.29 -27.01
N LEU A 288 -4.65 5.14 -27.15
CA LEU A 288 -3.95 5.52 -28.39
C LEU A 288 -4.29 4.51 -29.53
N PRO A 289 -4.61 4.98 -30.75
CA PRO A 289 -4.79 4.10 -31.91
C PRO A 289 -3.58 3.19 -32.14
N TRP A 290 -3.84 1.91 -32.44
CA TRP A 290 -2.79 0.90 -32.53
C TRP A 290 -1.65 1.18 -33.53
N PRO A 291 -1.90 1.72 -34.74
CA PRO A 291 -0.83 2.07 -35.66
C PRO A 291 0.18 3.07 -35.07
N LEU A 292 -0.32 4.05 -34.31
CA LEU A 292 0.50 5.05 -33.61
C LEU A 292 1.21 4.43 -32.41
N MET A 293 0.52 3.57 -31.64
CA MET A 293 1.13 2.82 -30.54
C MET A 293 2.32 1.99 -31.00
N THR A 294 2.16 1.23 -32.08
CA THR A 294 3.22 0.36 -32.61
C THR A 294 4.44 1.18 -33.01
N ARG A 295 4.24 2.33 -33.66
CA ARG A 295 5.31 3.26 -34.01
C ARG A 295 6.00 3.81 -32.76
N LEU A 296 5.24 4.25 -31.78
CA LEU A 296 5.78 4.77 -30.52
C LEU A 296 6.62 3.70 -29.78
N LEU A 297 6.11 2.47 -29.69
CA LEU A 297 6.83 1.34 -29.10
C LEU A 297 8.12 0.99 -29.87
N HIS A 298 8.13 1.15 -31.20
CA HIS A 298 9.34 0.98 -32.00
C HIS A 298 10.42 1.99 -31.61
N LEU A 299 10.06 3.27 -31.49
CA LEU A 299 10.98 4.36 -31.08
C LEU A 299 11.55 4.16 -29.67
N LEU A 300 10.81 3.47 -28.81
CA LEU A 300 11.15 3.22 -27.41
C LEU A 300 11.85 1.87 -27.17
N SER A 301 11.93 1.01 -28.19
CA SER A 301 12.36 -0.39 -28.05
C SER A 301 13.76 -0.58 -27.42
N GLY A 302 14.64 0.42 -27.55
CA GLY A 302 15.98 0.41 -26.96
C GLY A 302 16.11 1.11 -25.61
N THR A 303 15.08 1.76 -25.08
CA THR A 303 15.16 2.57 -23.83
C THR A 303 14.18 2.13 -22.77
N LEU A 304 13.00 1.66 -23.15
CA LEU A 304 11.89 1.44 -22.25
C LEU A 304 12.20 0.36 -21.20
N ILE A 305 12.02 0.72 -19.94
CA ILE A 305 12.18 -0.14 -18.77
C ILE A 305 10.80 -0.56 -18.25
N ARG A 306 9.82 0.35 -18.25
CA ARG A 306 8.45 0.05 -17.80
C ARG A 306 7.40 0.47 -18.81
N LEU A 307 6.44 -0.41 -19.08
CA LEU A 307 5.29 -0.16 -19.95
C LEU A 307 3.99 -0.50 -19.21
N LEU A 308 3.09 0.48 -19.07
CA LEU A 308 1.69 0.26 -18.72
C LEU A 308 0.85 0.61 -19.94
N THR A 309 0.12 -0.34 -20.50
CA THR A 309 -0.64 -0.09 -21.73
C THR A 309 -2.04 -0.64 -21.68
N TYR A 310 -2.99 0.10 -22.26
CA TYR A 310 -4.32 -0.42 -22.58
C TYR A 310 -4.34 -0.99 -23.99
N ILE A 311 -4.82 -2.22 -24.12
CA ILE A 311 -4.73 -2.94 -25.38
C ILE A 311 -6.10 -3.48 -25.75
N GLY A 312 -6.56 -3.04 -26.92
CA GLY A 312 -7.66 -3.68 -27.60
C GLY A 312 -7.26 -5.10 -28.01
N PRO A 313 -8.13 -6.09 -27.88
CA PRO A 313 -7.66 -7.48 -27.88
C PRO A 313 -7.29 -7.99 -29.29
N THR A 314 -7.68 -7.27 -30.35
CA THR A 314 -7.17 -7.42 -31.73
C THR A 314 -5.68 -7.07 -31.89
N HIS A 315 -5.09 -6.43 -30.90
CA HIS A 315 -3.72 -5.89 -30.94
C HIS A 315 -2.78 -6.57 -29.94
N LEU A 316 -3.28 -7.55 -29.19
CA LEU A 316 -2.49 -8.29 -28.21
C LEU A 316 -1.25 -8.91 -28.86
N ASP A 317 -1.44 -9.49 -30.05
CA ASP A 317 -0.38 -10.19 -30.76
C ASP A 317 0.77 -9.27 -31.17
N ASP A 318 0.41 -8.15 -31.77
CA ASP A 318 1.37 -7.14 -32.19
C ASP A 318 2.08 -6.52 -30.98
N THR A 319 1.38 -6.34 -29.85
CA THR A 319 1.97 -5.85 -28.61
C THR A 319 3.01 -6.83 -28.08
N ILE A 320 2.65 -8.10 -27.98
CA ILE A 320 3.53 -9.17 -27.54
C ILE A 320 4.79 -9.22 -28.42
N ASN A 321 4.61 -9.13 -29.74
CA ASN A 321 5.70 -9.08 -30.69
C ASN A 321 6.57 -7.83 -30.58
N ALA A 322 5.99 -6.67 -30.22
CA ALA A 322 6.74 -5.45 -29.96
C ALA A 322 7.55 -5.56 -28.66
N VAL A 323 6.92 -6.06 -27.59
CA VAL A 323 7.55 -6.32 -26.28
C VAL A 323 8.72 -7.28 -26.39
N GLY A 324 8.59 -8.36 -27.18
CA GLY A 324 9.68 -9.31 -27.40
C GLY A 324 10.95 -8.69 -28.00
N ARG A 325 10.84 -7.53 -28.65
CA ARG A 325 11.99 -6.77 -29.19
C ARG A 325 12.61 -5.82 -28.16
N MET A 326 11.92 -5.53 -27.05
CA MET A 326 12.36 -4.58 -26.03
C MET A 326 13.29 -5.24 -25.01
N LYS A 327 14.57 -5.33 -25.36
CA LYS A 327 15.58 -6.03 -24.53
C LYS A 327 15.75 -5.46 -23.12
N ARG A 328 15.38 -4.19 -22.90
CA ARG A 328 15.52 -3.49 -21.61
C ARG A 328 14.22 -3.44 -20.80
N LEU A 329 13.12 -3.96 -21.32
CA LEU A 329 11.84 -3.91 -20.63
C LEU A 329 11.89 -4.83 -19.42
N GLU A 330 11.78 -4.25 -18.23
CA GLU A 330 11.81 -4.94 -16.94
C GLU A 330 10.40 -5.14 -16.37
N ALA A 331 9.49 -4.18 -16.58
CA ALA A 331 8.11 -4.26 -16.10
C ALA A 331 7.08 -4.01 -17.20
N LEU A 332 6.09 -4.87 -17.27
CA LEU A 332 4.98 -4.78 -18.22
C LEU A 332 3.65 -4.90 -17.48
N ASN A 333 2.79 -3.90 -17.62
CA ASN A 333 1.42 -3.92 -17.13
C ASN A 333 0.48 -3.77 -18.34
N ILE A 334 -0.33 -4.80 -18.59
CA ILE A 334 -1.27 -4.83 -19.71
C ILE A 334 -2.68 -4.81 -19.17
N LEU A 335 -3.43 -3.83 -19.64
CA LEU A 335 -4.84 -3.68 -19.38
C LEU A 335 -5.63 -4.11 -20.63
N ILE A 336 -6.35 -5.24 -20.56
CA ILE A 336 -7.11 -5.81 -21.66
C ILE A 336 -8.60 -5.54 -21.45
N ASN A 337 -9.23 -4.86 -22.40
CA ASN A 337 -10.67 -4.60 -22.41
C ASN A 337 -11.38 -5.37 -23.54
N ASN A 338 -12.67 -5.66 -23.35
CA ASN A 338 -13.65 -6.23 -24.30
C ASN A 338 -13.77 -7.75 -24.40
N ASP A 339 -15.01 -8.19 -24.64
CA ASP A 339 -15.42 -9.58 -24.86
C ASP A 339 -14.86 -10.17 -26.15
N PHE A 340 -13.98 -11.15 -26.00
CA PHE A 340 -13.38 -11.91 -27.08
C PHE A 340 -14.16 -13.19 -27.39
N LYS A 341 -14.11 -13.66 -28.65
CA LYS A 341 -14.58 -15.02 -29.01
C LYS A 341 -13.49 -15.96 -29.51
N SER A 342 -12.34 -15.48 -29.99
CA SER A 342 -11.19 -16.33 -30.38
C SER A 342 -9.96 -15.50 -30.79
N ALA A 343 -8.92 -15.39 -29.95
CA ALA A 343 -7.61 -14.84 -30.33
C ALA A 343 -6.60 -15.98 -30.33
N VAL A 344 -5.83 -16.08 -31.40
CA VAL A 344 -4.69 -16.99 -31.45
C VAL A 344 -3.52 -16.28 -30.81
N ILE A 345 -3.06 -16.77 -29.66
CA ILE A 345 -1.95 -16.11 -28.97
C ILE A 345 -0.63 -16.44 -29.68
N PRO A 346 0.16 -15.45 -30.09
CA PRO A 346 1.33 -15.67 -30.90
C PRO A 346 2.44 -16.28 -30.07
N ASN A 347 3.25 -17.06 -30.78
CA ASN A 347 4.43 -17.71 -30.27
C ASN A 347 5.62 -16.74 -30.37
N ALA A 348 5.64 -15.69 -29.53
CA ALA A 348 6.72 -14.70 -29.50
C ALA A 348 7.91 -15.19 -28.66
N ASP A 349 9.13 -15.15 -29.20
CA ASP A 349 10.33 -15.59 -28.48
C ASP A 349 10.80 -14.56 -27.43
N TYR A 350 10.63 -14.89 -26.15
CA TYR A 350 11.10 -14.06 -25.03
C TYR A 350 12.45 -14.49 -24.45
N LYS A 351 13.20 -15.42 -25.07
CA LYS A 351 14.46 -15.95 -24.52
C LYS A 351 15.56 -14.90 -24.25
N GLY A 352 15.42 -13.68 -24.77
CA GLY A 352 16.34 -12.55 -24.51
C GLY A 352 15.70 -11.38 -23.76
N SER A 353 14.51 -11.55 -23.21
CA SER A 353 13.79 -10.48 -22.50
C SER A 353 14.35 -10.27 -21.10
N SER A 354 14.46 -9.00 -20.67
CA SER A 354 14.80 -8.63 -19.29
C SER A 354 13.56 -8.51 -18.38
N LEU A 355 12.41 -9.03 -18.83
CA LEU A 355 11.14 -8.87 -18.13
C LEU A 355 11.16 -9.61 -16.77
N ILE A 356 11.16 -8.83 -15.69
CA ILE A 356 11.15 -9.30 -14.30
C ILE A 356 9.76 -9.15 -13.65
N SER A 357 8.89 -8.31 -14.18
CA SER A 357 7.55 -8.05 -13.63
C SER A 357 6.49 -8.00 -14.72
N LEU A 358 5.42 -8.78 -14.55
CA LEU A 358 4.28 -8.81 -15.45
C LEU A 358 2.99 -8.63 -14.64
N THR A 359 2.18 -7.65 -15.02
CA THR A 359 0.83 -7.45 -14.50
C THR A 359 -0.16 -7.50 -15.65
N LEU A 360 -1.18 -8.33 -15.51
CA LEU A 360 -2.26 -8.48 -16.47
C LEU A 360 -3.57 -8.13 -15.76
N TRP A 361 -4.33 -7.20 -16.31
CA TRP A 361 -5.68 -6.90 -15.87
C TRP A 361 -6.65 -7.15 -17.02
N VAL A 362 -7.65 -7.99 -16.78
CA VAL A 362 -8.56 -8.50 -17.82
C VAL A 362 -10.01 -8.21 -17.44
N ASP A 363 -10.66 -7.26 -18.13
CA ASP A 363 -12.03 -6.85 -17.79
C ASP A 363 -13.11 -7.85 -18.26
N SER A 364 -12.81 -8.66 -19.27
CA SER A 364 -13.83 -9.33 -20.08
C SER A 364 -13.99 -10.82 -19.77
N THR A 365 -15.21 -11.34 -19.58
CA THR A 365 -15.46 -12.72 -19.11
C THR A 365 -14.97 -13.87 -20.00
N TYR A 366 -14.54 -13.61 -21.23
CA TYR A 366 -14.31 -14.64 -22.26
C TYR A 366 -12.85 -14.81 -22.71
N ILE A 367 -11.90 -14.08 -22.13
CA ILE A 367 -10.49 -14.26 -22.52
C ILE A 367 -9.93 -15.51 -21.86
N HIS A 368 -9.30 -16.36 -22.67
CA HIS A 368 -8.40 -17.41 -22.18
C HIS A 368 -7.11 -16.74 -21.65
N THR A 369 -7.20 -16.00 -20.54
CA THR A 369 -6.06 -15.39 -19.84
C THR A 369 -4.98 -16.45 -19.57
N ALA A 370 -5.44 -17.70 -19.40
CA ALA A 370 -4.59 -18.86 -19.29
C ALA A 370 -3.66 -19.07 -20.50
N ASP A 371 -4.12 -18.90 -21.73
CA ASP A 371 -3.29 -19.07 -22.93
C ASP A 371 -2.23 -17.96 -23.00
N LEU A 372 -2.57 -16.73 -22.57
CA LEU A 372 -1.64 -15.60 -22.56
C LEU A 372 -0.51 -15.86 -21.58
N ILE A 373 -0.86 -16.27 -20.37
CA ILE A 373 0.13 -16.62 -19.35
C ILE A 373 0.91 -17.86 -19.79
N ALA A 374 0.27 -18.86 -20.41
CA ALA A 374 0.94 -20.03 -20.97
C ALA A 374 1.99 -19.64 -22.02
N SER A 375 1.68 -18.67 -22.88
CA SER A 375 2.64 -18.10 -23.83
C SER A 375 3.84 -17.53 -23.09
N PHE A 376 3.67 -16.68 -22.09
CA PHE A 376 4.79 -16.16 -21.28
C PHE A 376 5.58 -17.29 -20.59
N CYS A 377 4.91 -18.26 -19.98
CA CYS A 377 5.55 -19.39 -19.28
C CYS A 377 6.40 -20.26 -20.21
N ARG A 378 5.96 -20.45 -21.47
CA ARG A 378 6.67 -21.27 -22.47
C ARG A 378 8.12 -20.85 -22.68
N TYR A 379 8.40 -19.56 -22.55
CA TYR A 379 9.73 -18.98 -22.81
C TYR A 379 10.58 -18.77 -21.56
N ARG A 380 10.03 -19.07 -20.38
CA ARG A 380 10.74 -18.98 -19.09
C ARG A 380 11.50 -17.65 -18.90
N PRO A 381 10.84 -16.49 -19.04
CA PRO A 381 11.48 -15.22 -18.71
C PRO A 381 11.97 -15.24 -17.25
N PRO A 382 12.97 -14.42 -16.87
CA PRO A 382 13.45 -14.28 -15.50
C PRO A 382 12.45 -13.52 -14.60
N LEU A 383 11.17 -13.86 -14.73
CA LEU A 383 10.05 -13.21 -14.09
C LEU A 383 10.09 -13.47 -12.59
N LYS A 384 10.12 -12.40 -11.81
CA LYS A 384 10.08 -12.42 -10.34
C LYS A 384 8.68 -12.13 -9.81
N TRP A 385 7.93 -11.27 -10.49
CA TRP A 385 6.58 -10.86 -10.13
C TRP A 385 5.58 -11.16 -11.25
N LEU A 386 4.49 -11.86 -10.92
CA LEU A 386 3.35 -12.08 -11.81
C LEU A 386 2.05 -11.70 -11.10
N SER A 387 1.33 -10.72 -11.62
CA SER A 387 -0.02 -10.37 -11.17
C SER A 387 -1.02 -10.59 -12.28
N VAL A 388 -2.10 -11.30 -12.00
CA VAL A 388 -3.20 -11.56 -12.91
C VAL A 388 -4.48 -11.20 -12.19
N SER A 389 -5.17 -10.19 -12.70
CA SER A 389 -6.39 -9.66 -12.12
C SER A 389 -7.45 -9.47 -13.18
N GLY A 390 -8.72 -9.43 -12.78
CA GLY A 390 -9.81 -9.28 -13.74
C GLY A 390 -11.15 -9.78 -13.23
N LYS A 391 -12.20 -9.59 -14.04
CA LYS A 391 -13.54 -10.15 -13.78
C LYS A 391 -13.70 -11.56 -14.33
N THR A 392 -12.71 -12.05 -15.08
CA THR A 392 -12.77 -13.35 -15.74
C THR A 392 -12.73 -14.50 -14.77
N ARG A 393 -13.66 -15.41 -15.00
CA ARG A 393 -13.60 -16.79 -14.54
C ARG A 393 -12.47 -17.52 -15.25
N ILE A 394 -11.32 -17.70 -14.58
CA ILE A 394 -10.22 -18.51 -15.14
C ILE A 394 -10.59 -19.98 -15.02
N SER A 395 -11.27 -20.50 -16.03
CA SER A 395 -11.95 -21.81 -16.03
C SER A 395 -11.03 -23.02 -16.18
N ALA A 396 -9.71 -22.84 -16.40
CA ALA A 396 -8.70 -23.89 -16.24
C ALA A 396 -7.27 -23.34 -16.27
N TRP A 397 -6.55 -23.42 -15.14
CA TRP A 397 -5.10 -23.22 -15.09
C TRP A 397 -4.39 -24.45 -15.66
N LYS A 398 -4.14 -24.48 -16.96
CA LYS A 398 -3.47 -25.63 -17.64
C LYS A 398 -1.97 -25.45 -17.86
N PHE A 399 -1.39 -24.31 -17.48
CA PHE A 399 0.03 -24.05 -17.69
C PHE A 399 0.83 -24.24 -16.40
N ASP A 400 2.05 -24.74 -16.57
CA ASP A 400 2.95 -25.06 -15.46
C ASP A 400 3.73 -23.81 -15.03
N LEU A 401 3.25 -23.15 -13.98
CA LEU A 401 3.96 -22.02 -13.36
C LEU A 401 5.34 -22.41 -12.80
N ARG A 402 5.64 -23.71 -12.60
CA ARG A 402 6.97 -24.16 -12.15
C ARG A 402 8.05 -23.91 -13.20
N SER A 403 7.65 -23.70 -14.45
CA SER A 403 8.57 -23.28 -15.51
C SER A 403 9.18 -21.90 -15.27
N LEU A 404 8.57 -21.08 -14.41
CA LEU A 404 9.06 -19.76 -14.00
C LEU A 404 9.96 -19.89 -12.76
N GLU A 405 11.18 -20.39 -12.96
CA GLU A 405 12.13 -20.73 -11.87
C GLU A 405 12.53 -19.51 -10.99
N CYS A 406 12.41 -18.29 -11.53
CA CYS A 406 12.72 -17.04 -10.84
C CYS A 406 11.53 -16.40 -10.12
N LEU A 407 10.32 -16.97 -10.25
CA LEU A 407 9.12 -16.37 -9.67
C LEU A 407 9.24 -16.36 -8.15
N ARG A 408 8.98 -15.20 -7.54
CA ARG A 408 9.00 -14.97 -6.10
C ARG A 408 7.67 -14.49 -5.59
N ASP A 409 6.94 -13.75 -6.41
CA ASP A 409 5.67 -13.17 -6.04
C ASP A 409 4.61 -13.46 -7.09
N LEU A 410 3.46 -13.93 -6.63
CA LEU A 410 2.33 -14.29 -7.46
C LEU A 410 1.04 -13.68 -6.89
N ALA A 411 0.33 -12.89 -7.69
CA ALA A 411 -0.96 -12.30 -7.33
C ALA A 411 -2.06 -12.73 -8.31
N LEU A 412 -3.15 -13.32 -7.79
CA LEU A 412 -4.25 -13.88 -8.57
C LEU A 412 -5.60 -13.35 -8.06
N ASP A 413 -6.36 -12.62 -8.88
CA ASP A 413 -7.73 -12.25 -8.51
C ASP A 413 -8.76 -13.18 -9.17
N PHE A 414 -9.68 -13.72 -8.35
CA PHE A 414 -10.85 -14.53 -8.71
C PHE A 414 -10.59 -15.86 -9.46
N PRO A 415 -9.69 -16.74 -9.00
CA PRO A 415 -9.54 -18.08 -9.58
C PRO A 415 -10.79 -18.95 -9.27
N GLU A 416 -11.51 -19.42 -10.31
CA GLU A 416 -12.63 -20.34 -10.12
C GLU A 416 -12.18 -21.76 -9.74
N LEU A 417 -11.19 -22.26 -10.46
CA LEU A 417 -10.63 -23.58 -10.22
C LEU A 417 -9.34 -23.47 -9.42
N PRO A 418 -9.15 -24.35 -8.42
CA PRO A 418 -7.97 -24.31 -7.61
C PRO A 418 -6.74 -24.77 -8.38
N VAL A 419 -5.73 -23.90 -8.42
CA VAL A 419 -4.35 -24.31 -8.69
C VAL A 419 -3.91 -25.16 -7.51
N THR A 420 -3.96 -26.48 -7.62
CA THR A 420 -3.72 -27.37 -6.48
C THR A 420 -2.29 -27.34 -5.96
N GLU A 421 -1.33 -26.84 -6.74
CA GLU A 421 0.06 -26.67 -6.32
C GLU A 421 0.60 -25.34 -6.86
N ILE A 422 0.84 -24.41 -5.94
CA ILE A 422 1.45 -23.11 -6.24
C ILE A 422 2.96 -23.34 -6.49
N PRO A 423 3.58 -22.64 -7.46
CA PRO A 423 5.03 -22.67 -7.66
C PRO A 423 5.82 -22.30 -6.41
N ASN A 424 7.14 -22.48 -6.45
CA ASN A 424 8.05 -22.05 -5.38
C ASN A 424 8.11 -20.51 -5.31
N VAL A 425 7.15 -19.89 -4.63
CA VAL A 425 7.01 -18.44 -4.46
C VAL A 425 7.05 -18.09 -2.97
N GLU A 426 7.63 -16.93 -2.68
CA GLU A 426 7.82 -16.39 -1.33
C GLU A 426 6.54 -15.65 -0.88
N SER A 427 5.94 -14.89 -1.80
CA SER A 427 4.69 -14.16 -1.58
C SER A 427 3.59 -14.65 -2.51
N PHE A 428 2.39 -14.85 -1.95
CA PHE A 428 1.20 -15.20 -2.71
C PHE A 428 0.03 -14.30 -2.30
N SER A 429 -0.57 -13.61 -3.28
CA SER A 429 -1.79 -12.83 -3.10
C SER A 429 -2.92 -13.49 -3.87
N VAL A 430 -4.06 -13.71 -3.25
CA VAL A 430 -5.22 -14.29 -3.91
C VAL A 430 -6.51 -13.66 -3.44
N VAL A 431 -7.38 -13.28 -4.39
CA VAL A 431 -8.75 -12.85 -4.10
C VAL A 431 -9.71 -13.96 -4.47
N ALA A 432 -10.49 -14.46 -3.53
CA ALA A 432 -11.26 -15.69 -3.72
C ALA A 432 -12.48 -15.79 -2.81
N SER A 433 -13.34 -16.78 -3.06
CA SER A 433 -14.40 -17.11 -2.13
C SER A 433 -13.86 -17.86 -0.92
N VAL A 434 -14.52 -17.67 0.23
CA VAL A 434 -14.14 -18.27 1.52
C VAL A 434 -13.85 -19.77 1.43
N GLY A 435 -14.67 -20.53 0.72
CA GLY A 435 -14.53 -21.98 0.56
C GLY A 435 -13.39 -22.43 -0.36
N GLN A 436 -12.76 -21.53 -1.11
CA GLN A 436 -11.72 -21.88 -2.09
C GLN A 436 -10.31 -21.98 -1.48
N PHE A 437 -10.04 -21.30 -0.37
CA PHE A 437 -8.71 -21.25 0.24
C PHE A 437 -8.15 -22.62 0.66
N ARG A 438 -9.02 -23.58 0.96
CA ARG A 438 -8.65 -24.96 1.34
C ARG A 438 -8.00 -25.76 0.20
N TYR A 439 -8.21 -25.34 -1.06
CA TYR A 439 -7.71 -26.07 -2.21
C TYR A 439 -6.32 -25.62 -2.65
N TRP A 440 -5.85 -24.48 -2.16
CA TRP A 440 -4.48 -24.01 -2.39
C TRP A 440 -3.56 -24.56 -1.31
N ARG A 441 -2.35 -24.91 -1.75
CA ARG A 441 -1.26 -25.32 -0.87
C ARG A 441 0.06 -24.85 -1.43
N SER A 442 0.94 -24.41 -0.54
CA SER A 442 2.33 -24.12 -0.85
C SER A 442 3.18 -24.25 0.41
N ALA A 443 4.27 -25.02 0.29
CA ALA A 443 5.30 -25.07 1.32
C ALA A 443 6.32 -23.94 1.19
N SER A 444 6.33 -23.18 0.10
CA SER A 444 7.32 -22.11 -0.14
C SER A 444 6.83 -20.73 0.31
N VAL A 445 5.51 -20.54 0.40
CA VAL A 445 4.90 -19.24 0.71
C VAL A 445 5.16 -18.86 2.17
N LEU A 446 5.83 -17.72 2.35
CA LEU A 446 6.07 -17.07 3.64
C LEU A 446 5.05 -15.95 3.89
N HIS A 447 4.61 -15.27 2.83
CA HIS A 447 3.69 -14.15 2.90
C HIS A 447 2.41 -14.45 2.10
N LEU A 448 1.27 -14.56 2.79
CA LEU A 448 -0.03 -14.80 2.18
C LEU A 448 -0.92 -13.56 2.30
N ARG A 449 -1.45 -13.05 1.19
CA ARG A 449 -2.46 -11.99 1.14
C ARG A 449 -3.77 -12.59 0.61
N CYS A 450 -4.81 -12.59 1.43
CA CYS A 450 -6.12 -13.15 1.13
C CYS A 450 -7.13 -12.02 0.94
N GLY A 451 -7.61 -11.80 -0.27
CA GLY A 451 -8.84 -11.07 -0.53
C GLY A 451 -10.05 -12.00 -0.41
N ILE A 452 -10.89 -11.81 0.59
CA ILE A 452 -12.05 -12.66 0.85
C ILE A 452 -13.28 -12.08 0.15
N THR A 453 -14.05 -12.95 -0.49
CA THR A 453 -15.35 -12.64 -1.06
C THR A 453 -16.39 -13.65 -0.58
N VAL A 454 -17.58 -13.18 -0.21
CA VAL A 454 -18.69 -14.04 0.19
C VAL A 454 -19.71 -14.05 -0.94
N GLN A 455 -19.59 -15.05 -1.82
CA GLN A 455 -20.54 -15.25 -2.93
C GLN A 455 -21.63 -16.27 -2.60
N GLU A 456 -21.31 -17.27 -1.76
CA GLU A 456 -22.22 -18.36 -1.40
C GLU A 456 -22.53 -18.33 0.10
N PRO A 457 -23.81 -18.16 0.50
CA PRO A 457 -24.19 -18.09 1.93
C PRO A 457 -24.00 -19.42 2.68
N ASP A 458 -23.87 -20.54 1.95
CA ASP A 458 -23.86 -21.88 2.54
C ASP A 458 -22.48 -22.32 3.07
N GLN A 459 -21.42 -21.54 2.88
CA GLN A 459 -20.05 -21.84 3.38
C GLN A 459 -19.39 -20.62 4.05
N PRO A 460 -19.78 -20.27 5.29
CA PRO A 460 -19.22 -19.12 6.00
C PRO A 460 -17.85 -19.37 6.65
N PHE A 461 -17.16 -20.48 6.33
CA PHE A 461 -15.95 -20.91 7.05
C PHE A 461 -14.66 -20.52 6.34
N PHE A 462 -13.97 -19.49 6.80
CA PHE A 462 -12.63 -19.16 6.32
C PHE A 462 -11.59 -19.95 7.09
N THR A 463 -11.04 -20.99 6.49
CA THR A 463 -10.07 -21.88 7.14
C THR A 463 -8.71 -21.86 6.45
N LEU A 464 -7.65 -21.64 7.22
CA LEU A 464 -6.25 -21.79 6.78
C LEU A 464 -5.52 -22.75 7.74
N ASP A 465 -4.87 -23.77 7.20
CA ASP A 465 -4.18 -24.81 7.99
C ASP A 465 -2.73 -25.00 7.53
N SER A 466 -1.85 -25.31 8.49
CA SER A 466 -0.43 -25.61 8.33
C SER A 466 -0.18 -26.82 7.42
N CYS A 467 -1.16 -27.70 7.22
CA CYS A 467 -1.06 -28.79 6.26
C CYS A 467 -1.01 -28.27 4.80
N CYS A 468 -1.73 -27.19 4.51
CA CYS A 468 -1.70 -26.52 3.21
C CYS A 468 -0.61 -25.44 3.16
N TRP A 469 -0.31 -24.82 4.31
CA TRP A 469 0.51 -23.62 4.41
C TRP A 469 1.53 -23.70 5.55
N PRO A 470 2.47 -24.65 5.51
CA PRO A 470 3.32 -24.96 6.66
C PRO A 470 4.26 -23.81 7.06
N ASN A 471 4.66 -22.95 6.14
CA ASN A 471 5.72 -21.95 6.34
C ASN A 471 5.24 -20.50 6.35
N ILE A 472 3.92 -20.24 6.38
CA ILE A 472 3.43 -18.86 6.44
C ILE A 472 3.90 -18.18 7.73
N GLU A 473 4.56 -17.03 7.56
CA GLU A 473 5.00 -16.17 8.65
C GLU A 473 4.17 -14.88 8.73
N SER A 474 3.65 -14.39 7.60
CA SER A 474 2.81 -13.18 7.53
C SER A 474 1.53 -13.43 6.76
N LEU A 475 0.40 -13.04 7.35
CA LEU A 475 -0.94 -13.16 6.76
C LEU A 475 -1.60 -11.78 6.66
N THR A 476 -1.99 -11.38 5.47
CA THR A 476 -2.83 -10.20 5.23
C THR A 476 -4.23 -10.67 4.85
N ILE A 477 -5.26 -10.18 5.52
CA ILE A 477 -6.66 -10.46 5.19
C ILE A 477 -7.30 -9.14 4.75
N GLU A 478 -7.86 -9.15 3.55
CA GLU A 478 -8.62 -8.07 2.96
C GLU A 478 -10.04 -8.54 2.71
N ASP A 479 -11.00 -7.81 3.26
CA ASP A 479 -12.37 -7.95 2.80
C ASP A 479 -12.61 -6.96 1.65
N ARG A 480 -13.11 -7.47 0.52
CA ARG A 480 -13.44 -6.64 -0.63
C ARG A 480 -14.94 -6.37 -0.77
N HIS A 481 -15.82 -7.17 -0.15
CA HIS A 481 -17.24 -7.18 -0.53
C HIS A 481 -18.23 -7.66 0.55
N LEU A 482 -17.89 -7.73 1.85
CA LEU A 482 -18.92 -8.08 2.85
C LEU A 482 -20.02 -7.01 2.85
N ARG A 483 -21.22 -7.43 2.43
CA ARG A 483 -22.43 -6.89 3.04
C ARG A 483 -22.35 -7.23 4.53
N PRO A 484 -22.89 -6.39 5.43
CA PRO A 484 -22.77 -6.57 6.89
C PRO A 484 -23.55 -7.79 7.47
N ASP A 485 -23.45 -8.96 6.84
CA ASP A 485 -24.24 -10.17 7.11
C ASP A 485 -23.49 -11.43 6.61
N PRO A 486 -23.61 -12.63 7.21
CA PRO A 486 -23.55 -13.01 8.63
C PRO A 486 -22.08 -13.23 9.11
N GLN A 487 -21.87 -13.45 10.42
CA GLN A 487 -20.56 -13.72 11.04
C GLN A 487 -19.71 -14.73 10.25
N LEU A 488 -18.54 -14.30 9.77
CA LEU A 488 -17.55 -15.18 9.14
C LEU A 488 -16.92 -16.06 10.24
N ASP A 489 -17.07 -17.38 10.17
CA ASP A 489 -16.37 -18.28 11.09
C ASP A 489 -14.93 -18.47 10.59
N VAL A 490 -14.00 -17.81 11.25
CA VAL A 490 -12.57 -17.82 10.91
C VAL A 490 -11.84 -18.87 11.72
N ARG A 491 -11.10 -19.76 11.04
CA ARG A 491 -10.29 -20.82 11.67
C ARG A 491 -8.87 -20.79 11.13
N LEU A 492 -7.94 -20.35 11.98
CA LEU A 492 -6.53 -20.24 11.63
C LEU A 492 -5.72 -21.28 12.42
N ASN A 493 -5.09 -22.21 11.72
CA ASN A 493 -4.16 -23.19 12.25
C ASN A 493 -2.80 -23.05 11.55
N LEU A 494 -2.11 -21.94 11.77
CA LEU A 494 -0.85 -21.56 11.14
C LEU A 494 0.28 -21.50 12.19
N SER A 495 0.98 -22.62 12.35
CA SER A 495 1.98 -22.82 13.41
C SER A 495 3.16 -21.85 13.38
N ASN A 496 3.50 -21.35 12.18
CA ASN A 496 4.60 -20.42 11.93
C ASN A 496 4.17 -18.95 11.81
N LEU A 497 2.87 -18.65 11.87
CA LEU A 497 2.38 -17.29 11.70
C LEU A 497 2.89 -16.39 12.82
N ARG A 498 3.56 -15.29 12.45
CA ARG A 498 4.11 -14.27 13.36
C ARG A 498 3.37 -12.95 13.26
N GLN A 499 2.93 -12.59 12.06
CA GLN A 499 2.28 -11.32 11.78
C GLN A 499 0.93 -11.53 11.12
N ILE A 500 -0.08 -10.80 11.57
CA ILE A 500 -1.36 -10.68 10.87
C ILE A 500 -1.70 -9.21 10.59
N MET A 501 -2.18 -8.91 9.39
CA MET A 501 -2.64 -7.59 8.99
C MET A 501 -4.08 -7.68 8.50
N LEU A 502 -4.97 -6.89 9.12
CA LEU A 502 -6.39 -6.85 8.81
C LEU A 502 -6.76 -5.50 8.20
N TYR A 503 -7.27 -5.54 6.96
CA TYR A 503 -7.92 -4.41 6.30
C TYR A 503 -9.41 -4.37 6.64
N PRO A 504 -10.08 -3.21 6.45
CA PRO A 504 -11.50 -3.02 6.79
C PRO A 504 -12.40 -4.18 6.37
N GLY A 505 -13.11 -4.78 7.34
CA GLY A 505 -13.96 -5.96 7.15
C GLY A 505 -14.50 -6.53 8.47
N ASP A 506 -14.23 -7.83 8.73
CA ASP A 506 -14.66 -8.56 9.93
C ASP A 506 -13.51 -8.73 10.95
N GLU A 507 -12.92 -7.62 11.40
CA GLU A 507 -11.82 -7.66 12.37
C GLU A 507 -12.26 -8.23 13.71
N ALA A 508 -13.52 -7.98 14.10
CA ALA A 508 -14.11 -8.49 15.33
C ALA A 508 -14.20 -10.02 15.30
N GLY A 509 -14.73 -10.60 14.21
CA GLY A 509 -14.79 -12.05 14.01
C GLY A 509 -13.41 -12.70 14.01
N ILE A 510 -12.42 -12.08 13.37
CA ILE A 510 -11.04 -12.57 13.37
C ILE A 510 -10.41 -12.47 14.77
N CYS A 511 -10.55 -11.35 15.47
CA CYS A 511 -10.04 -11.20 16.84
C CYS A 511 -10.71 -12.20 17.80
N HIS A 512 -12.01 -12.45 17.63
CA HIS A 512 -12.74 -13.45 18.38
C HIS A 512 -12.21 -14.86 18.09
N ALA A 513 -11.99 -15.23 16.83
CA ALA A 513 -11.38 -16.50 16.47
C ALA A 513 -9.99 -16.68 17.09
N LEU A 514 -9.16 -15.64 17.06
CA LEU A 514 -7.84 -15.62 17.69
C LEU A 514 -7.92 -15.76 19.21
N ALA A 515 -8.94 -15.17 19.85
CA ALA A 515 -9.21 -15.32 21.28
C ALA A 515 -9.64 -16.75 21.62
N MET A 516 -10.48 -17.36 20.80
CA MET A 516 -11.05 -18.69 21.04
C MET A 516 -10.05 -19.81 20.79
N HIS A 517 -9.21 -19.68 19.75
CA HIS A 517 -8.27 -20.70 19.30
C HIS A 517 -6.82 -20.20 19.21
N PRO A 518 -6.24 -19.64 20.29
CA PRO A 518 -4.91 -19.05 20.23
C PRO A 518 -3.80 -20.08 19.97
N GLN A 519 -4.05 -21.38 20.22
CA GLN A 519 -3.10 -22.45 19.92
C GLN A 519 -2.95 -22.72 18.43
N GLY A 520 -3.90 -22.31 17.60
CA GLY A 520 -3.81 -22.42 16.15
C GLY A 520 -2.74 -21.51 15.56
N VAL A 521 -2.37 -20.43 16.25
CA VAL A 521 -1.34 -19.47 15.80
C VAL A 521 -0.35 -19.20 16.94
N PRO A 522 0.45 -20.18 17.38
CA PRO A 522 1.22 -20.10 18.62
C PRO A 522 2.38 -19.10 18.58
N ARG A 523 2.83 -18.72 17.39
CA ARG A 523 3.95 -17.79 17.16
C ARG A 523 3.52 -16.35 16.84
N LEU A 524 2.22 -16.07 16.75
CA LEU A 524 1.71 -14.74 16.46
C LEU A 524 2.21 -13.74 17.51
N GLU A 525 2.89 -12.70 17.05
CA GLU A 525 3.56 -11.67 17.86
C GLU A 525 3.17 -10.25 17.44
N GLU A 526 2.72 -10.05 16.21
CA GLU A 526 2.34 -8.76 15.65
C GLU A 526 0.94 -8.80 15.03
N ILE A 527 0.12 -7.81 15.36
CA ILE A 527 -1.20 -7.60 14.76
C ILE A 527 -1.30 -6.17 14.25
N ARG A 528 -1.66 -6.01 12.98
CA ARG A 528 -1.95 -4.71 12.36
C ARG A 528 -3.43 -4.63 12.04
N LEU A 529 -4.10 -3.61 12.55
CA LEU A 529 -5.53 -3.38 12.39
C LEU A 529 -5.70 -2.03 11.71
N ILE A 530 -6.11 -2.02 10.44
CA ILE A 530 -6.31 -0.76 9.71
C ILE A 530 -7.48 0.03 10.30
N PRO A 531 -8.69 -0.54 10.49
CA PRO A 531 -9.70 0.10 11.32
C PRO A 531 -9.52 -0.22 12.81
N PRO A 532 -10.15 0.57 13.70
CA PRO A 532 -10.20 0.24 15.12
C PRO A 532 -11.05 -1.04 15.33
N PRO A 533 -10.55 -2.02 16.12
CA PRO A 533 -11.32 -3.22 16.43
C PRO A 533 -12.39 -2.94 17.49
N GLU A 534 -13.22 -3.95 17.76
CA GLU A 534 -13.93 -4.04 19.04
C GLU A 534 -12.91 -4.24 20.18
N TRP A 535 -12.81 -3.23 21.05
CA TRP A 535 -11.75 -3.15 22.04
C TRP A 535 -11.84 -4.26 23.08
N ASP A 536 -13.04 -4.62 23.52
CA ASP A 536 -13.26 -5.72 24.46
C ASP A 536 -12.74 -7.06 23.91
N ILE A 537 -13.06 -7.39 22.67
CA ILE A 537 -12.57 -8.62 22.02
C ILE A 537 -11.04 -8.59 21.90
N LEU A 538 -10.45 -7.45 21.52
CA LEU A 538 -9.00 -7.30 21.44
C LEU A 538 -8.34 -7.52 22.82
N PHE A 539 -8.87 -6.92 23.89
CA PHE A 539 -8.34 -7.12 25.24
C PHE A 539 -8.45 -8.59 25.68
N ILE A 540 -9.61 -9.21 25.50
CA ILE A 540 -9.83 -10.63 25.85
C ILE A 540 -8.81 -11.51 25.11
N MET A 541 -8.59 -11.26 23.81
CA MET A 541 -7.64 -12.00 22.99
C MET A 541 -6.21 -11.88 23.54
N ILE A 542 -5.74 -10.67 23.83
CA ILE A 542 -4.38 -10.44 24.33
C ILE A 542 -4.20 -11.02 25.74
N GLU A 543 -5.16 -10.80 26.65
CA GLU A 543 -5.15 -11.33 28.01
C GLU A 543 -5.12 -12.87 28.02
N ARG A 544 -5.96 -13.50 27.20
CA ARG A 544 -6.00 -14.96 27.08
C ARG A 544 -4.70 -15.52 26.52
N ARG A 545 -4.12 -14.85 25.52
CA ARG A 545 -2.83 -15.25 24.96
C ARG A 545 -1.69 -15.07 25.95
N LEU A 546 -1.70 -13.99 26.75
CA LEU A 546 -0.77 -13.77 27.85
C LEU A 546 -0.87 -14.91 28.86
N ALA A 547 -2.07 -15.21 29.37
CA ALA A 547 -2.29 -16.30 30.32
C ALA A 547 -1.80 -17.66 29.79
N LEU A 548 -1.95 -17.90 28.48
CA LEU A 548 -1.51 -19.12 27.82
C LEU A 548 -0.02 -19.12 27.42
N SER A 549 0.74 -18.05 27.66
CA SER A 549 2.17 -18.02 27.35
C SER A 549 2.97 -19.04 28.16
N VAL A 550 2.45 -19.46 29.32
CA VAL A 550 3.02 -20.55 30.11
C VAL A 550 3.00 -21.90 29.38
N LYS A 551 2.12 -22.05 28.38
CA LYS A 551 1.99 -23.23 27.50
C LYS A 551 2.78 -23.09 26.20
N GLY A 552 3.67 -22.11 26.11
CA GLY A 552 4.51 -21.89 24.93
C GLY A 552 3.89 -21.01 23.84
N LEU A 553 2.76 -20.35 24.11
CA LEU A 553 2.25 -19.32 23.19
C LEU A 553 3.10 -18.05 23.31
N THR A 554 3.37 -17.42 22.18
CA THR A 554 4.09 -16.14 22.11
C THR A 554 3.11 -15.01 22.44
N PRO A 555 3.37 -14.15 23.45
CA PRO A 555 2.54 -12.98 23.70
C PRO A 555 2.54 -12.01 22.50
N ILE A 556 1.45 -11.27 22.30
CA ILE A 556 1.47 -10.16 21.32
C ILE A 556 2.41 -9.08 21.84
N SER A 557 3.38 -8.70 21.03
CA SER A 557 4.39 -7.69 21.36
C SER A 557 4.15 -6.36 20.64
N GLN A 558 3.46 -6.40 19.50
CA GLN A 558 3.22 -5.22 18.67
C GLN A 558 1.77 -5.18 18.18
N LEU A 559 1.14 -4.03 18.41
CA LEU A 559 -0.14 -3.66 17.79
C LEU A 559 0.06 -2.40 16.97
N THR A 560 -0.41 -2.41 15.73
CA THR A 560 -0.46 -1.21 14.88
C THR A 560 -1.91 -0.92 14.53
N PHE A 561 -2.32 0.34 14.70
CA PHE A 561 -3.67 0.79 14.37
C PHE A 561 -3.60 1.83 13.26
N GLY A 562 -4.58 1.86 12.35
CA GLY A 562 -4.72 2.94 11.38
C GLY A 562 -5.20 4.26 11.99
N CYS A 563 -5.61 4.26 13.26
CA CYS A 563 -5.97 5.45 14.03
C CYS A 563 -5.50 5.34 15.50
N ALA A 564 -5.29 6.48 16.16
CA ALA A 564 -4.89 6.49 17.56
C ALA A 564 -6.01 5.94 18.48
N PRO A 565 -5.74 4.99 19.39
CA PRO A 565 -6.70 4.56 20.40
C PRO A 565 -7.06 5.70 21.38
N PRO A 566 -8.29 5.74 21.91
CA PRO A 566 -8.66 6.59 23.05
C PRO A 566 -7.67 6.45 24.21
N GLU A 567 -7.43 7.52 24.96
CA GLU A 567 -6.41 7.55 26.00
C GLU A 567 -6.70 6.53 27.12
N GLU A 568 -7.97 6.38 27.47
CA GLU A 568 -8.49 5.43 28.46
C GLU A 568 -8.23 3.97 28.07
N ILE A 569 -8.06 3.71 26.77
CA ILE A 569 -7.76 2.39 26.20
C ILE A 569 -6.25 2.21 26.03
N ARG A 570 -5.56 3.26 25.59
CA ARG A 570 -4.15 3.24 25.25
C ARG A 570 -3.27 2.81 26.42
N VAL A 571 -3.49 3.41 27.60
CA VAL A 571 -2.65 3.13 28.79
C VAL A 571 -2.79 1.66 29.23
N PRO A 572 -4.01 1.12 29.45
CA PRO A 572 -4.16 -0.30 29.77
C PRO A 572 -3.63 -1.24 28.69
N LEU A 573 -3.83 -0.91 27.41
CA LEU A 573 -3.37 -1.72 26.29
C LEU A 573 -1.85 -1.82 26.23
N VAL A 574 -1.14 -0.69 26.39
CA VAL A 574 0.33 -0.66 26.41
C VAL A 574 0.87 -1.47 27.60
N SER A 575 0.27 -1.31 28.78
CA SER A 575 0.63 -2.10 29.96
C SER A 575 0.46 -3.61 29.70
N LEU A 576 -0.65 -4.00 29.07
CA LEU A 576 -0.91 -5.39 28.74
C LEU A 576 0.07 -5.97 27.70
N LEU A 577 0.45 -5.19 26.68
CA LEU A 577 1.45 -5.59 25.68
C LEU A 577 2.85 -5.77 26.27
N LYS A 578 3.20 -4.99 27.28
CA LYS A 578 4.41 -5.21 28.09
C LYS A 578 4.33 -6.48 28.96
N GLY A 579 3.15 -7.06 29.05
CA GLY A 579 2.85 -8.26 29.80
C GLY A 579 2.42 -8.00 31.23
N HIS A 580 2.03 -6.77 31.61
CA HIS A 580 1.42 -6.48 32.91
C HIS A 580 -0.05 -6.90 32.94
N ILE A 581 -0.52 -7.27 34.12
CA ILE A 581 -1.94 -7.43 34.40
C ILE A 581 -2.43 -6.13 35.02
N THR A 582 -3.30 -5.41 34.30
CA THR A 582 -3.82 -4.11 34.71
C THR A 582 -5.33 -4.11 34.76
N ARG A 583 -5.90 -3.28 35.63
CA ARG A 583 -7.33 -2.98 35.59
C ARG A 583 -7.63 -2.19 34.31
N ARG A 584 -8.79 -2.44 33.72
CA ARG A 584 -9.33 -1.70 32.57
C ARG A 584 -10.84 -1.55 32.70
N LEU A 585 -11.44 -0.84 31.75
CA LEU A 585 -12.89 -0.81 31.57
C LEU A 585 -13.42 -2.23 31.34
N SER A 586 -14.65 -2.47 31.79
CA SER A 586 -15.32 -3.76 31.62
C SER A 586 -15.58 -4.05 30.14
N ASN A 587 -15.77 -5.32 29.79
CA ASN A 587 -16.07 -5.72 28.40
C ASN A 587 -17.31 -4.98 27.86
N TYR A 588 -18.33 -4.78 28.70
CA TYR A 588 -19.51 -4.00 28.32
C TYR A 588 -19.17 -2.54 27.96
N GLU A 589 -18.37 -1.86 28.78
CA GLU A 589 -17.96 -0.47 28.52
C GLU A 589 -17.06 -0.32 27.29
N LEU A 590 -16.30 -1.36 26.95
CA LEU A 590 -15.43 -1.39 25.77
C LEU A 590 -16.16 -1.84 24.49
N SER A 591 -17.27 -2.55 24.64
CA SER A 591 -18.09 -3.02 23.52
C SER A 591 -18.72 -1.86 22.74
N VAL A 592 -19.04 -2.10 21.48
CA VAL A 592 -19.78 -1.15 20.64
C VAL A 592 -21.12 -0.77 21.30
N GLN A 593 -21.82 -1.74 21.88
CA GLN A 593 -23.11 -1.52 22.52
C GLN A 593 -23.01 -0.60 23.74
N GLY A 594 -21.99 -0.77 24.59
CA GLY A 594 -21.78 0.10 25.75
C GLY A 594 -21.45 1.53 25.33
N ASN A 595 -20.59 1.69 24.32
CA ASN A 595 -20.25 3.00 23.77
C ASN A 595 -21.47 3.71 23.16
N ILE A 596 -22.32 3.00 22.42
CA ILE A 596 -23.58 3.57 21.88
C ILE A 596 -24.46 4.10 23.01
N LEU A 597 -24.62 3.34 24.09
CA LEU A 597 -25.45 3.76 25.22
C LEU A 597 -24.87 4.94 26.00
N LEU A 598 -23.54 5.04 26.10
CA LEU A 598 -22.88 6.22 26.68
C LEU A 598 -23.08 7.48 25.85
N VAL A 599 -23.04 7.35 24.51
CA VAL A 599 -23.30 8.48 23.60
C VAL A 599 -24.77 8.91 23.68
N LEU A 600 -25.70 7.96 23.61
CA LEU A 600 -27.13 8.26 23.67
C LEU A 600 -27.58 8.76 25.05
N GLY A 601 -26.98 8.26 26.13
CA GLY A 601 -27.29 8.67 27.50
C GLY A 601 -26.78 10.05 27.90
N ARG A 602 -25.84 10.65 27.16
CA ARG A 602 -25.36 12.04 27.37
C ARG A 602 -26.30 13.11 26.79
N HIS A 603 -27.35 12.71 26.08
CA HIS A 603 -28.34 13.60 25.48
C HIS A 603 -29.70 13.60 26.20
N GLN A 604 -29.77 12.99 27.39
CA GLN A 604 -30.86 13.11 28.34
C GLN A 604 -30.39 13.91 29.55
#